data_AF-A0A803TVE5-F1
#
_entry.id   AF-A0A803TVE5-F1
#
_cell.length_a   1.000
_cell.length_b   1.000
_cell.length_c   1.000
_cell.angle_alpha   90.00
_cell.angle_beta   90.00
_cell.angle_gamma   90.00
#
_symmetry.space_group_name_H-M   'P 1'
#
loop_
_entity.id
_entity.type
_entity.pdbx_description
1 polymer ?
#
loop_
_entity_poly.entity_id
_entity_poly.type
_entity_poly.pdbx_seq_one_letter_code
_entity_poly.pdbx_strand_id
1 'polypeptide(L)'
;MANFLQALRKKVKVGVVGGSDFEKIQEQLGDDVVDRFDYVFPENGLVAYKDGQLLSKQSIQNHLGEELLQDLINYCLSYIAKLKLPRKRGTFIEFRNGMLNVCPVGRNCTQNERIEFYEFDKKEHIREKFVADLQRDFAGKGLTFSIGGQISFDVFPDGWDKRFCLGVVSKDGFKKIYFFGDKTMPVSWETQQASSKSSLGINLQQKSLLHAGPYAFAVLTKT
;
A
#
# COMPACT_ATOMS: atom_id res chain seq x y z
N MET A 1 -12.20 21.63 -6.47
CA MET A 1 -11.81 20.25 -6.84
C MET A 1 -13.00 19.29 -6.93
N ALA A 2 -13.83 19.14 -5.89
CA ALA A 2 -14.98 18.22 -5.90
C ALA A 2 -15.94 18.41 -7.11
N ASN A 3 -16.35 19.64 -7.40
CA ASN A 3 -17.22 19.95 -8.55
C ASN A 3 -16.59 19.56 -9.90
N PHE A 4 -15.27 19.71 -10.04
CA PHE A 4 -14.55 19.32 -11.25
C PHE A 4 -14.59 17.80 -11.44
N LEU A 5 -14.38 17.03 -10.37
CA LEU A 5 -14.45 15.57 -10.42
C LEU A 5 -15.86 15.07 -10.75
N GLN A 6 -16.90 15.71 -10.23
CA GLN A 6 -18.29 15.40 -10.59
C GLN A 6 -18.59 15.75 -12.06
N ALA A 7 -18.07 16.86 -12.57
CA ALA A 7 -18.18 17.19 -13.99
C ALA A 7 -17.41 16.20 -14.89
N LEU A 8 -16.24 15.73 -14.45
CA LEU A 8 -15.44 14.72 -15.14
C LEU A 8 -16.17 13.37 -15.18
N ARG A 9 -16.83 12.97 -14.08
CA ARG A 9 -17.61 11.73 -13.97
C ARG A 9 -18.74 11.60 -15.00
N LYS A 10 -19.23 12.74 -15.53
CA LYS A 10 -20.22 12.74 -16.63
C LYS A 10 -19.65 12.30 -17.98
N LYS A 11 -18.31 12.27 -18.12
CA LYS A 11 -17.60 11.94 -19.38
C LYS A 11 -16.84 10.63 -19.31
N VAL A 12 -16.35 10.26 -18.14
CA VAL A 12 -15.49 9.09 -17.89
C VAL A 12 -15.82 8.49 -16.54
N LYS A 13 -15.49 7.21 -16.32
CA LYS A 13 -15.56 6.63 -14.97
C LYS A 13 -14.42 7.19 -14.12
N VAL A 14 -14.70 7.52 -12.87
CA VAL A 14 -13.72 8.12 -11.94
C VAL A 14 -13.66 7.26 -10.69
N GLY A 15 -12.44 6.91 -10.28
CA GLY A 15 -12.20 6.19 -9.04
C GLY A 15 -11.07 6.79 -8.22
N VAL A 16 -11.01 6.39 -6.96
CA VAL A 16 -9.92 6.77 -6.05
C VAL A 16 -9.27 5.53 -5.47
N VAL A 17 -7.94 5.54 -5.33
CA VAL A 17 -7.18 4.50 -4.63
C VAL A 17 -6.23 5.13 -3.61
N GLY A 18 -6.22 4.57 -2.41
CA GLY A 18 -5.38 5.01 -1.30
C GLY A 18 -4.80 3.82 -0.56
N GLY A 19 -3.63 3.99 0.07
CA GLY A 19 -3.06 2.96 0.95
C GLY A 19 -3.71 2.90 2.32
N SER A 20 -4.46 3.94 2.69
CA SER A 20 -5.20 4.02 3.96
C SER A 20 -6.44 3.14 3.97
N ASP A 21 -6.96 2.88 5.17
CA ASP A 21 -8.27 2.29 5.37
C ASP A 21 -9.41 3.17 4.84
N PHE A 22 -10.61 2.61 4.82
CA PHE A 22 -11.80 3.28 4.29
C PHE A 22 -12.20 4.52 5.10
N GLU A 23 -12.12 4.45 6.43
CA GLU A 23 -12.47 5.56 7.33
C GLU A 23 -11.60 6.79 7.06
N LYS A 24 -10.29 6.59 6.85
CA LYS A 24 -9.38 7.68 6.49
C LYS A 24 -9.67 8.26 5.12
N ILE A 25 -10.12 7.43 4.18
CA ILE A 25 -10.54 7.91 2.86
C ILE A 25 -11.83 8.75 2.98
N GLN A 26 -12.79 8.34 3.83
CA GLN A 26 -13.99 9.12 4.13
C GLN A 26 -13.65 10.46 4.79
N GLU A 27 -12.77 10.49 5.79
CA GLU A 27 -12.33 11.73 6.44
C GLU A 27 -11.76 12.73 5.40
N GLN A 28 -11.03 12.24 4.40
CA GLN A 28 -10.39 13.10 3.40
C GLN A 28 -11.31 13.54 2.26
N LEU A 29 -12.30 12.72 1.88
CA LEU A 29 -13.09 12.92 0.66
C LEU A 29 -14.57 13.17 0.92
N GLY A 30 -15.04 12.96 2.15
CA GLY A 30 -16.43 13.01 2.59
C GLY A 30 -17.00 11.61 2.86
N ASP A 31 -17.95 11.53 3.78
CA ASP A 31 -18.61 10.27 4.16
C ASP A 31 -19.34 9.60 2.99
N ASP A 32 -19.78 10.41 2.03
CA ASP A 32 -20.46 10.03 0.78
C ASP A 32 -19.50 9.63 -0.36
N VAL A 33 -18.25 9.28 -0.04
CA VAL A 33 -17.20 8.97 -1.04
C VAL A 33 -17.62 7.85 -2.00
N VAL A 34 -18.34 6.83 -1.53
CA VAL A 34 -18.78 5.70 -2.36
C VAL A 34 -19.86 6.07 -3.37
N ASP A 35 -20.61 7.14 -3.10
CA ASP A 35 -21.63 7.67 -4.01
C ASP A 35 -21.03 8.67 -5.01
N ARG A 36 -19.92 9.31 -4.65
CA ARG A 36 -19.26 10.36 -5.45
C ARG A 36 -18.28 9.84 -6.48
N PHE A 37 -17.80 8.61 -6.33
CA PHE A 37 -16.89 7.95 -7.26
C PHE A 37 -17.50 6.65 -7.76
N ASP A 38 -17.18 6.26 -9.00
CA ASP A 38 -17.63 4.97 -9.53
C ASP A 38 -16.87 3.81 -8.88
N TYR A 39 -15.62 4.05 -8.46
CA TYR A 39 -14.81 3.09 -7.72
C TYR A 39 -14.11 3.75 -6.53
N VAL A 40 -14.09 3.06 -5.39
CA VAL A 40 -13.32 3.47 -4.21
C VAL A 40 -12.48 2.29 -3.76
N PHE A 41 -11.16 2.45 -3.75
CA PHE A 41 -10.18 1.42 -3.46
C PHE A 41 -9.35 1.77 -2.22
N PRO A 42 -9.87 1.55 -1.00
CA PRO A 42 -9.06 1.56 0.20
C PRO A 42 -8.03 0.44 0.20
N GLU A 43 -6.98 0.62 0.98
CA GLU A 43 -5.92 -0.38 1.17
C GLU A 43 -5.38 -0.91 -0.17
N ASN A 44 -5.04 0.00 -1.08
CA ASN A 44 -4.55 -0.28 -2.44
C ASN A 44 -5.54 -1.03 -3.37
N GLY A 45 -6.79 -1.21 -2.95
CA GLY A 45 -7.82 -1.97 -3.66
C GLY A 45 -8.10 -3.35 -3.05
N LEU A 46 -7.48 -3.70 -1.92
CA LEU A 46 -7.84 -4.91 -1.16
C LEU A 46 -9.26 -4.83 -0.65
N VAL A 47 -9.73 -3.63 -0.33
CA VAL A 47 -11.15 -3.31 -0.27
C VAL A 47 -11.51 -2.57 -1.55
N ALA A 48 -12.61 -2.96 -2.18
CA ALA A 48 -13.09 -2.31 -3.38
C ALA A 48 -14.59 -2.05 -3.27
N TYR A 49 -14.99 -0.80 -3.52
CA TYR A 49 -16.36 -0.41 -3.75
C TYR A 49 -16.54 -0.06 -5.23
N LYS A 50 -17.69 -0.43 -5.78
CA LYS A 50 -18.11 -0.11 -7.14
C LYS A 50 -19.57 0.32 -7.12
N ASP A 51 -19.87 1.46 -7.73
CA ASP A 51 -21.22 2.01 -7.84
C ASP A 51 -21.98 2.01 -6.48
N GLY A 52 -21.30 2.47 -5.43
CA GLY A 52 -21.84 2.54 -4.06
C GLY A 52 -21.82 1.22 -3.26
N GLN A 53 -21.48 0.08 -3.87
CA GLN A 53 -21.56 -1.24 -3.23
C GLN A 53 -20.19 -1.85 -2.99
N LEU A 54 -20.06 -2.62 -1.90
CA LEU A 54 -18.85 -3.40 -1.63
C LEU A 54 -18.72 -4.52 -2.68
N LEU A 55 -17.64 -4.47 -3.46
CA LEU A 55 -17.35 -5.41 -4.53
C LEU A 55 -16.47 -6.56 -4.06
N SER A 56 -15.37 -6.26 -3.35
CA SER A 56 -14.47 -7.28 -2.83
C SER A 56 -13.73 -6.80 -1.59
N LYS A 57 -13.37 -7.76 -0.73
CA LYS A 57 -12.47 -7.59 0.40
C LYS A 57 -11.48 -8.75 0.43
N GLN A 58 -10.20 -8.45 0.48
CA GLN A 58 -9.10 -9.41 0.61
C GLN A 58 -8.36 -9.15 1.92
N SER A 59 -7.83 -10.21 2.52
CA SER A 59 -7.04 -10.12 3.74
C SER A 59 -5.78 -10.96 3.66
N ILE A 60 -4.70 -10.49 4.28
CA ILE A 60 -3.37 -11.10 4.19
C ILE A 60 -3.37 -12.56 4.67
N GLN A 61 -4.12 -12.89 5.73
CA GLN A 61 -4.23 -14.25 6.24
C GLN A 61 -4.92 -15.20 5.25
N ASN A 62 -5.94 -14.72 4.53
CA ASN A 62 -6.62 -15.55 3.52
C ASN A 62 -5.74 -15.78 2.30
N HIS A 63 -4.83 -14.84 2.00
CA HIS A 63 -3.94 -14.94 0.84
C HIS A 63 -2.69 -15.78 1.11
N LEU A 64 -2.02 -15.55 2.25
CA LEU A 64 -0.78 -16.24 2.60
C LEU A 64 -1.01 -17.59 3.29
N GLY A 65 -2.17 -17.76 3.94
CA GLY A 65 -2.42 -18.88 4.84
C GLY A 65 -1.77 -18.68 6.21
N GLU A 66 -2.31 -19.36 7.22
CA GLU A 66 -1.88 -19.23 8.62
C GLU A 66 -0.45 -19.70 8.87
N GLU A 67 0.01 -20.75 8.17
CA GLU A 67 1.36 -21.31 8.37
C GLU A 67 2.45 -20.29 8.05
N LEU A 68 2.46 -19.75 6.83
CA LEU A 68 3.43 -18.73 6.41
C LEU A 68 3.30 -17.45 7.22
N LEU A 69 2.08 -17.07 7.58
CA LEU A 69 1.82 -15.87 8.36
C LEU A 69 2.39 -15.99 9.79
N GLN A 70 2.19 -17.15 10.44
CA GLN A 70 2.76 -17.42 11.75
C GLN A 70 4.28 -17.54 11.71
N ASP A 71 4.86 -18.16 10.67
CA ASP A 71 6.31 -18.19 10.47
C ASP A 71 6.90 -16.78 10.41
N LEU A 72 6.28 -15.88 9.63
CA LEU A 72 6.70 -14.49 9.51
C LEU A 72 6.58 -13.73 10.85
N ILE A 73 5.48 -13.91 11.57
CA ILE A 73 5.25 -13.28 12.88
C ILE A 73 6.28 -13.78 13.90
N ASN A 74 6.46 -15.09 14.00
CA ASN A 74 7.40 -15.72 14.94
C ASN A 74 8.84 -15.31 14.65
N TYR A 75 9.22 -15.24 13.39
CA TYR A 75 10.52 -14.72 12.98
C TYR A 75 10.70 -13.28 13.44
N CYS A 76 9.74 -12.40 13.13
CA CYS A 76 9.82 -10.99 13.48
C CYS A 76 9.92 -10.78 15.00
N LEU A 77 9.10 -11.48 15.79
CA LEU A 77 9.15 -11.41 17.26
C LEU A 77 10.50 -11.88 17.80
N SER A 78 11.01 -13.00 17.27
CA SER A 78 12.32 -13.56 17.67
C SER A 78 13.48 -12.63 17.32
N TYR A 79 13.43 -11.98 16.15
CA TYR A 79 14.42 -11.01 15.72
C TYR A 79 14.39 -9.78 16.63
N ILE A 80 13.21 -9.19 16.85
CA ILE A 80 13.02 -8.02 17.71
C ILE A 80 13.46 -8.29 19.14
N ALA A 81 13.20 -9.49 19.69
CA ALA A 81 13.63 -9.86 21.03
C ALA A 81 15.15 -9.71 21.23
N LYS A 82 15.94 -10.06 20.21
CA LYS A 82 17.41 -10.02 20.23
C LYS A 82 18.00 -8.62 20.06
N LEU A 83 17.25 -7.68 19.46
CA LEU A 83 17.72 -6.31 19.26
C LEU A 83 17.98 -5.59 20.58
N LYS A 84 19.11 -4.88 20.67
CA LYS A 84 19.38 -3.92 21.74
C LYS A 84 19.19 -2.52 21.17
N LEU A 85 18.17 -1.82 21.65
CA LEU A 85 17.78 -0.48 21.23
C LEU A 85 17.85 0.45 22.44
N PRO A 86 17.97 1.78 22.25
CA PRO A 86 17.87 2.74 23.35
C PRO A 86 16.59 2.56 24.16
N ARG A 87 15.47 2.27 23.47
CA ARG A 87 14.15 2.02 24.06
C ARG A 87 13.42 0.91 23.29
N LYS A 88 12.55 0.20 24.00
CA LYS A 88 11.47 -0.64 23.44
C LYS A 88 10.16 -0.29 24.14
N ARG A 89 9.06 -0.34 23.39
CA ARG A 89 7.70 -0.07 23.88
C ARG A 89 6.82 -1.28 23.59
N GLY A 90 5.72 -1.08 22.87
CA GLY A 90 4.77 -2.13 22.49
C GLY A 90 4.22 -1.89 21.09
N THR A 91 3.41 -2.83 20.61
CA THR A 91 2.94 -2.89 19.21
C THR A 91 4.13 -2.99 18.24
N PHE A 92 4.90 -4.06 18.41
CA PHE A 92 6.05 -4.39 17.56
C PHE A 92 5.64 -4.92 16.19
N ILE A 93 4.48 -5.57 16.14
CA ILE A 93 3.83 -6.04 14.92
C ILE A 93 2.39 -5.53 15.00
N GLU A 94 1.99 -4.71 14.05
CA GLU A 94 0.61 -4.26 13.88
C GLU A 94 0.03 -5.01 12.68
N PHE A 95 -0.98 -5.85 12.96
CA PHE A 95 -1.68 -6.63 11.94
C PHE A 95 -2.73 -5.75 11.26
N ARG A 96 -2.57 -5.53 9.95
CA ARG A 96 -3.53 -4.80 9.11
C ARG A 96 -4.14 -5.75 8.10
N ASN A 97 -5.26 -5.36 7.51
CA ASN A 97 -5.95 -6.22 6.54
C ASN A 97 -5.06 -6.56 5.32
N GLY A 98 -4.25 -5.61 4.84
CA GLY A 98 -3.33 -5.83 3.71
C GLY A 98 -1.87 -6.16 4.02
N MET A 99 -1.43 -6.06 5.27
CA MET A 99 0.01 -6.08 5.59
C MET A 99 0.27 -6.30 7.07
N LEU A 100 1.50 -6.71 7.39
CA LEU A 100 2.06 -6.55 8.72
C LEU A 100 2.94 -5.31 8.76
N ASN A 101 2.70 -4.40 9.69
CA ASN A 101 3.66 -3.32 9.97
C ASN A 101 4.56 -3.77 11.13
N VAL A 102 5.86 -3.85 10.87
CA VAL A 102 6.87 -4.29 11.84
C VAL A 102 7.66 -3.07 12.32
N CYS A 103 7.73 -2.89 13.63
CA CYS A 103 8.30 -1.72 14.29
C CYS A 103 9.24 -2.14 15.43
N PRO A 104 10.57 -2.14 15.23
CA PRO A 104 11.53 -2.61 16.24
C PRO A 104 11.45 -1.90 17.60
N VAL A 105 11.22 -0.58 17.60
CA VAL A 105 11.04 0.22 18.83
C VAL A 105 9.64 0.04 19.46
N GLY A 106 8.66 -0.39 18.66
CA GLY A 106 7.24 -0.47 19.00
C GLY A 106 6.48 0.84 18.68
N ARG A 107 5.31 0.74 18.03
CA ARG A 107 4.54 1.90 17.56
C ARG A 107 4.05 2.84 18.65
N ASN A 108 3.94 2.34 19.88
CA ASN A 108 3.42 3.10 21.01
C ASN A 108 4.51 3.98 21.66
N CYS A 109 5.58 4.29 20.93
CA CYS A 109 6.64 5.18 21.37
C CYS A 109 6.22 6.65 21.32
N THR A 110 6.82 7.47 22.15
CA THR A 110 6.61 8.93 22.10
C THR A 110 7.25 9.53 20.85
N GLN A 111 6.93 10.78 20.52
CA GLN A 111 7.56 11.48 19.39
C GLN A 111 9.08 11.63 19.58
N ASN A 112 9.54 11.87 20.81
CA ASN A 112 10.97 11.98 21.09
C ASN A 112 11.68 10.63 20.92
N GLU A 113 11.06 9.53 21.39
CA GLU A 113 11.57 8.17 21.20
C GLU A 113 11.59 7.76 19.72
N ARG A 114 10.60 8.19 18.95
CA ARG A 114 10.55 8.00 17.49
C ARG A 114 11.75 8.65 16.81
N ILE A 115 12.07 9.90 17.17
CA ILE A 115 13.22 10.63 16.63
C ILE A 115 14.54 9.96 17.07
N GLU A 116 14.65 9.59 18.34
CA GLU A 116 15.82 8.88 18.88
C GLU A 116 16.06 7.56 18.13
N PHE A 117 15.01 6.74 17.93
CA PHE A 117 15.12 5.52 17.13
C PHE A 117 15.51 5.81 15.69
N TYR A 118 14.93 6.83 15.06
CA TYR A 118 15.22 7.14 13.66
C TYR A 118 16.69 7.53 13.44
N GLU A 119 17.26 8.35 14.33
CA GLU A 119 18.67 8.71 14.28
C GLU A 119 19.60 7.53 14.65
N PHE A 120 19.16 6.65 15.54
CA PHE A 120 19.87 5.41 15.84
C PHE A 120 19.86 4.43 14.65
N ASP A 121 18.70 4.25 14.02
CA ASP A 121 18.50 3.38 12.86
C ASP A 121 19.30 3.86 11.64
N LYS A 122 19.45 5.17 11.42
CA LYS A 122 20.33 5.70 10.37
C LYS A 122 21.80 5.34 10.56
N LYS A 123 22.25 5.17 11.80
CA LYS A 123 23.65 4.82 12.13
C LYS A 123 23.87 3.31 12.09
N GLU A 124 22.92 2.56 12.65
CA GLU A 124 23.06 1.12 12.85
C GLU A 124 22.39 0.28 11.75
N HIS A 125 21.61 0.91 10.86
CA HIS A 125 20.88 0.28 9.76
C HIS A 125 19.98 -0.88 10.22
N ILE A 126 19.27 -0.71 11.34
CA ILE A 126 18.51 -1.79 11.99
C ILE A 126 17.42 -2.32 11.07
N ARG A 127 16.58 -1.44 10.51
CA ARG A 127 15.46 -1.84 9.63
C ARG A 127 15.95 -2.41 8.31
N GLU A 128 17.02 -1.86 7.74
CA GLU A 128 17.61 -2.36 6.49
C GLU A 128 18.17 -3.77 6.65
N LYS A 129 18.94 -4.02 7.71
CA LYS A 129 19.46 -5.36 8.04
C LYS A 129 18.33 -6.35 8.30
N PHE A 130 17.31 -5.95 9.06
CA PHE A 130 16.17 -6.79 9.36
C PHE A 130 15.38 -7.15 8.10
N VAL A 131 15.11 -6.18 7.21
CA VAL A 131 14.46 -6.44 5.93
C VAL A 131 15.31 -7.35 5.04
N ALA A 132 16.64 -7.15 4.98
CA ALA A 132 17.53 -7.99 4.19
C ALA A 132 17.52 -9.45 4.68
N ASP A 133 17.51 -9.66 6.00
CA ASP A 133 17.40 -10.99 6.60
C ASP A 133 16.05 -11.65 6.28
N LEU A 134 14.94 -10.91 6.39
CA LEU A 134 13.62 -11.38 6.00
C LEU A 134 13.53 -11.74 4.51
N GLN A 135 14.09 -10.91 3.63
CA GLN A 135 14.13 -11.17 2.18
C GLN A 135 14.90 -12.44 1.85
N ARG A 136 16.01 -12.70 2.55
CA ARG A 136 16.79 -13.94 2.40
C ARG A 136 16.00 -15.15 2.89
N ASP A 137 15.46 -15.08 4.10
CA ASP A 137 14.90 -16.25 4.78
C ASP A 137 13.50 -16.62 4.24
N PHE A 138 12.77 -15.66 3.69
CA PHE A 138 11.46 -15.85 3.04
C PHE A 138 11.52 -15.72 1.51
N ALA A 139 12.71 -15.89 0.92
CA ALA A 139 12.89 -15.85 -0.53
C ALA A 139 11.95 -16.85 -1.24
N GLY A 140 11.29 -16.38 -2.31
CA GLY A 140 10.35 -17.19 -3.10
C GLY A 140 8.97 -17.39 -2.47
N LYS A 141 8.68 -16.81 -1.30
CA LYS A 141 7.37 -16.89 -0.64
C LYS A 141 6.37 -15.81 -1.07
N GLY A 142 6.72 -14.99 -2.07
CA GLY A 142 5.82 -13.96 -2.62
C GLY A 142 5.58 -12.79 -1.68
N LEU A 143 6.60 -12.34 -0.95
CA LEU A 143 6.53 -11.23 0.00
C LEU A 143 7.36 -10.03 -0.49
N THR A 144 6.76 -8.86 -0.40
CA THR A 144 7.40 -7.56 -0.59
C THR A 144 7.57 -6.86 0.76
N PHE A 145 8.70 -6.17 0.90
CA PHE A 145 9.06 -5.41 2.10
C PHE A 145 9.27 -3.94 1.72
N SER A 146 8.75 -3.02 2.54
CA SER A 146 8.89 -1.58 2.29
C SER A 146 9.25 -0.83 3.57
N ILE A 147 10.45 -0.26 3.61
CA ILE A 147 10.86 0.62 4.71
C ILE A 147 10.20 1.97 4.50
N GLY A 148 9.36 2.37 5.46
CA GLY A 148 8.55 3.58 5.38
C GLY A 148 8.58 4.37 6.68
N GLY A 149 8.61 5.69 6.57
CA GLY A 149 8.65 6.58 7.72
C GLY A 149 9.89 6.38 8.61
N GLN A 150 9.72 6.63 9.90
CA GLN A 150 10.84 6.76 10.84
C GLN A 150 11.15 5.50 11.67
N ILE A 151 10.16 4.62 11.89
CA ILE A 151 10.27 3.57 12.92
C ILE A 151 9.88 2.16 12.46
N SER A 152 9.33 2.01 11.26
CA SER A 152 8.75 0.73 10.83
C SER A 152 9.10 0.39 9.39
N PHE A 153 8.74 -0.82 9.00
CA PHE A 153 8.61 -1.27 7.63
C PHE A 153 7.35 -2.13 7.50
N ASP A 154 6.81 -2.21 6.29
CA ASP A 154 5.63 -3.01 5.97
C ASP A 154 6.05 -4.31 5.26
N VAL A 155 5.34 -5.40 5.57
CA VAL A 155 5.44 -6.71 4.90
C VAL A 155 4.08 -7.04 4.29
N PHE A 156 4.04 -7.28 3.00
CA PHE A 156 2.79 -7.56 2.28
C PHE A 156 3.04 -8.50 1.09
N PRO A 157 2.01 -9.20 0.59
CA PRO A 157 2.17 -10.06 -0.57
C PRO A 157 2.58 -9.29 -1.84
N ASP A 158 3.32 -9.94 -2.73
CA ASP A 158 3.74 -9.34 -3.99
C ASP A 158 2.55 -8.81 -4.79
N GLY A 159 2.67 -7.58 -5.29
CA GLY A 159 1.62 -6.92 -6.07
C GLY A 159 0.47 -6.32 -5.26
N TRP A 160 0.50 -6.37 -3.92
CA TRP A 160 -0.48 -5.68 -3.04
C TRP A 160 -0.19 -4.18 -2.84
N ASP A 161 0.65 -3.61 -3.70
CA ASP A 161 0.73 -2.15 -3.89
C ASP A 161 -0.47 -1.62 -4.70
N LYS A 162 -0.48 -0.32 -5.02
CA LYS A 162 -1.60 0.34 -5.72
C LYS A 162 -1.95 -0.31 -7.08
N ARG A 163 -1.09 -1.14 -7.67
CA ARG A 163 -1.41 -1.93 -8.87
C ARG A 163 -2.50 -2.97 -8.61
N PHE A 164 -2.75 -3.37 -7.36
CA PHE A 164 -3.77 -4.37 -7.02
C PHE A 164 -5.16 -3.97 -7.55
N CYS A 165 -5.55 -2.70 -7.44
CA CYS A 165 -6.84 -2.22 -7.95
C CYS A 165 -7.02 -2.39 -9.48
N LEU A 166 -5.92 -2.47 -10.25
CA LEU A 166 -5.98 -2.72 -11.69
C LEU A 166 -6.55 -4.10 -12.00
N GLY A 167 -6.26 -5.10 -11.15
CA GLY A 167 -6.85 -6.43 -11.26
C GLY A 167 -8.38 -6.40 -11.13
N VAL A 168 -8.89 -5.54 -10.22
CA VAL A 168 -10.33 -5.36 -10.01
C VAL A 168 -11.01 -4.74 -11.23
N VAL A 169 -10.46 -3.63 -11.77
CA VAL A 169 -11.08 -2.92 -12.91
C VAL A 169 -10.80 -3.56 -14.27
N SER A 170 -9.83 -4.48 -14.36
CA SER A 170 -9.48 -5.16 -15.62
C SER A 170 -10.68 -5.90 -16.25
N LYS A 171 -11.64 -6.32 -15.42
CA LYS A 171 -12.83 -7.07 -15.83
C LYS A 171 -13.90 -6.20 -16.49
N ASP A 172 -13.76 -4.87 -16.41
CA ASP A 172 -14.79 -3.91 -16.81
C ASP A 172 -14.58 -3.33 -18.22
N GLY A 173 -13.62 -3.87 -18.99
CA GLY A 173 -13.48 -3.57 -20.42
C GLY A 173 -12.99 -2.16 -20.77
N PHE A 174 -12.35 -1.46 -19.82
CA PHE A 174 -11.80 -0.13 -20.07
C PHE A 174 -10.68 -0.16 -21.12
N LYS A 175 -10.82 0.66 -22.18
CA LYS A 175 -9.78 0.78 -23.24
C LYS A 175 -8.57 1.58 -22.77
N LYS A 176 -8.76 2.50 -21.83
CA LYS A 176 -7.72 3.37 -21.28
C LYS A 176 -7.97 3.59 -19.79
N ILE A 177 -6.91 3.45 -19.01
CA ILE A 177 -6.88 3.79 -17.58
C ILE A 177 -5.83 4.89 -17.39
N TYR A 178 -6.24 6.00 -16.80
CA TYR A 178 -5.39 7.15 -16.51
C TYR A 178 -5.17 7.22 -15.00
N PHE A 179 -3.92 7.32 -14.56
CA PHE A 179 -3.56 7.37 -13.15
C PHE A 179 -2.95 8.73 -12.81
N PHE A 180 -3.46 9.37 -11.75
CA PHE A 180 -3.00 10.67 -11.28
C PHE A 180 -2.45 10.52 -9.86
N GLY A 181 -1.19 10.88 -9.64
CA GLY A 181 -0.52 10.78 -8.33
C GLY A 181 0.59 11.80 -8.16
N ASP A 182 0.93 12.06 -6.90
CA ASP A 182 1.96 13.02 -6.46
C ASP A 182 3.35 12.40 -6.35
N LYS A 183 3.45 11.10 -6.04
CA LYS A 183 4.71 10.34 -5.91
C LYS A 183 4.85 9.29 -7.00
N THR A 184 5.05 9.75 -8.24
CA THR A 184 5.24 8.89 -9.43
C THR A 184 6.71 8.64 -9.76
N MET A 185 7.63 9.19 -8.96
CA MET A 185 9.06 8.98 -9.16
C MET A 185 9.44 7.54 -8.80
N PRO A 186 10.29 6.89 -9.61
CA PRO A 186 10.91 5.64 -9.21
C PRO A 186 11.67 5.85 -7.90
N VAL A 187 11.32 5.12 -6.86
CA VAL A 187 12.20 4.96 -5.69
C VAL A 187 13.50 4.32 -6.21
N SER A 188 14.65 4.90 -5.87
CA SER A 188 15.96 4.55 -6.40
C SER A 188 16.18 3.03 -6.50
N TRP A 189 16.52 2.58 -7.72
CA TRP A 189 16.45 1.22 -8.24
C TRP A 189 17.41 0.17 -7.66
N GLU A 190 18.02 0.36 -6.50
CA GLU A 190 19.04 -0.57 -5.98
C GLU A 190 18.48 -1.79 -5.20
N THR A 191 17.16 -1.88 -4.94
CA THR A 191 16.62 -2.96 -4.08
C THR A 191 15.48 -3.80 -4.69
N GLN A 192 15.12 -3.63 -5.98
CA GLN A 192 13.93 -4.30 -6.56
C GLN A 192 14.18 -5.10 -7.86
N GLN A 193 15.42 -5.47 -8.18
CA GLN A 193 15.68 -6.27 -9.39
C GLN A 193 15.34 -7.77 -9.29
N ALA A 194 14.86 -8.28 -8.15
CA ALA A 194 14.67 -9.73 -8.01
C ALA A 194 13.29 -10.28 -8.42
N SER A 195 12.22 -9.48 -8.49
CA SER A 195 10.87 -10.07 -8.63
C SER A 195 9.89 -9.27 -9.49
N SER A 196 9.37 -9.93 -10.52
CA SER A 196 8.23 -9.58 -11.40
C SER A 196 8.53 -8.83 -12.71
N LYS A 197 8.67 -9.62 -13.79
CA LYS A 197 8.27 -9.22 -15.15
C LYS A 197 6.76 -9.45 -15.27
N SER A 198 5.94 -8.43 -15.03
CA SER A 198 4.53 -8.46 -15.45
C SER A 198 4.37 -7.65 -16.75
N SER A 199 3.95 -8.33 -17.81
CA SER A 199 3.78 -7.87 -19.20
C SER A 199 2.61 -6.92 -19.46
N LEU A 200 2.14 -6.19 -18.45
CA LEU A 200 1.19 -5.10 -18.65
C LEU A 200 1.98 -3.81 -18.79
N GLY A 201 2.09 -3.31 -20.02
CA GLY A 201 2.70 -2.02 -20.33
C GLY A 201 1.96 -0.88 -19.64
N ILE A 202 2.33 -0.60 -18.38
CA ILE A 202 1.80 0.53 -17.62
C ILE A 202 2.64 1.75 -18.01
N ASN A 203 2.14 2.51 -18.98
CA ASN A 203 2.66 3.84 -19.26
C ASN A 203 1.99 4.80 -18.27
N LEU A 204 2.67 5.13 -17.17
CA LEU A 204 2.28 6.20 -16.23
C LEU A 204 2.38 7.55 -16.97
N GLN A 205 1.41 7.86 -17.81
CA GLN A 205 1.36 9.11 -18.55
C GLN A 205 0.36 10.07 -17.90
N GLN A 206 0.86 11.19 -17.37
CA GLN A 206 0.06 12.42 -17.29
C GLN A 206 -0.31 12.83 -18.72
N LYS A 207 -1.52 12.48 -19.17
CA LYS A 207 -2.08 12.97 -20.42
C LYS A 207 -3.30 13.83 -20.15
N SER A 208 -3.41 14.92 -20.90
CA SER A 208 -4.54 15.84 -20.90
C SER A 208 -5.85 15.06 -21.14
N LEU A 209 -6.82 15.25 -20.25
CA LEU A 209 -8.15 14.62 -20.29
C LEU A 209 -9.11 15.29 -21.31
N LEU A 210 -8.67 16.34 -22.00
CA LEU A 210 -9.53 17.19 -22.86
C LEU A 210 -10.17 16.43 -24.04
N HIS A 211 -9.71 15.22 -24.37
CA HIS A 211 -10.22 14.38 -25.46
C HIS A 211 -10.62 12.95 -25.05
N ALA A 212 -10.77 12.66 -23.74
CA ALA A 212 -11.17 11.33 -23.30
C ALA A 212 -12.68 11.08 -23.54
N GLY A 213 -13.01 10.04 -24.31
CA GLY A 213 -14.38 9.57 -24.53
C GLY A 213 -14.91 8.66 -23.41
N PRO A 214 -16.13 8.11 -23.55
CA PRO A 214 -16.86 7.40 -22.48
C PRO A 214 -16.24 6.08 -21.98
N TYR A 215 -15.13 5.63 -22.58
CA TYR A 215 -14.45 4.36 -22.27
C TYR A 215 -13.15 4.52 -21.48
N ALA A 216 -12.97 5.68 -20.82
CA ALA A 216 -11.81 5.97 -20.00
C ALA A 216 -12.14 5.84 -18.50
N PHE A 217 -11.16 5.37 -17.73
CA PHE A 217 -11.21 5.34 -16.27
C PHE A 217 -10.08 6.20 -15.70
N ALA A 218 -10.40 7.13 -14.81
CA ALA A 218 -9.42 7.96 -14.11
C ALA A 218 -9.28 7.48 -12.66
N VAL A 219 -8.11 6.99 -12.32
CA VAL A 219 -7.73 6.62 -10.95
C VAL A 219 -6.98 7.80 -10.33
N LEU A 220 -7.60 8.40 -9.33
CA LEU A 220 -6.95 9.41 -8.50
C LEU A 220 -6.23 8.71 -7.35
N THR A 221 -5.00 9.12 -7.11
CA THR A 221 -4.19 8.56 -6.02
C THR A 221 -3.72 9.65 -5.11
N LYS A 222 -3.76 9.35 -3.83
CA LYS A 222 -3.19 10.19 -2.79
C LYS A 222 -2.36 9.33 -1.86
N THR A 223 -1.32 9.92 -1.32
CA THR A 223 -0.51 9.30 -0.26
C THR A 223 -1.14 9.51 1.10
#